data_AF-A0A913XTG1-F1
#
_entry.id   AF-A0A913XTG1-F1
#
_cell.length_a   1.000
_cell.length_b   1.000
_cell.length_c   1.000
_cell.angle_alpha   90.00
_cell.angle_beta   90.00
_cell.angle_gamma   90.00
#
_symmetry.space_group_name_H-M   'P 1'
#
loop_
_entity.id
_entity.type
_entity.pdbx_description
1 polymer ?
#
loop_
_entity_poly.entity_id
_entity_poly.type
_entity_poly.pdbx_seq_one_letter_code
_entity_poly.pdbx_strand_id
1 'polypeptide(L)'
;MAITRLTTDTKRLICLILLLGIYLFCGAAVFQVLENENEARAVVHLNDLRKTFHRKYNVSRKEFDFLVHKISLATKYRCGGPMESWCSSRWSYYASLYFTWSVVTTIGYGHLAPATMEGRIFCMIFAFFGIPLNLMILKSIGDRINDVIHYVHYRITVQLSDSDDVTVKTRTLVWTLGFMILTLLVGAILYTQTQNWTIFEAIYFCFVTFSTIGFGDLVPNEGEPPTTLIDSVLEIFHAAVIILGLSMFFSIISSILSASEELRIAFPSNTQPPHHQESTKEAQEEPDNDKPVKTEND
;
A
#
# COMPACT_ATOMS: atom_id res chain seq x y z
N MET A 1 -19.69 33.72 -14.74
CA MET A 1 -18.83 34.77 -14.16
C MET A 1 -18.07 34.36 -12.88
N ALA A 2 -18.39 33.23 -12.23
CA ALA A 2 -17.70 32.77 -11.01
C ALA A 2 -16.47 31.86 -11.25
N ILE A 3 -16.38 31.20 -12.42
CA ILE A 3 -15.31 30.23 -12.73
C ILE A 3 -13.95 30.91 -13.02
N THR A 4 -13.96 32.21 -13.35
CA THR A 4 -12.75 32.96 -13.72
C THR A 4 -11.87 33.40 -12.56
N ARG A 5 -12.27 33.18 -11.29
CA ARG A 5 -11.50 33.54 -10.08
C ARG A 5 -11.00 32.35 -9.26
N LEU A 6 -10.89 31.15 -9.83
CA LEU A 6 -10.19 30.07 -9.14
C LEU A 6 -8.68 30.32 -9.15
N THR A 7 -8.04 30.19 -7.99
CA THR A 7 -6.58 30.13 -7.90
C THR A 7 -6.08 28.92 -8.69
N THR A 8 -4.86 28.98 -9.21
CA THR A 8 -4.35 27.90 -10.07
C THR A 8 -4.29 26.55 -9.36
N ASP A 9 -4.03 26.54 -8.06
CA ASP A 9 -4.06 25.33 -7.23
C ASP A 9 -5.46 24.69 -7.22
N THR A 10 -6.53 25.49 -7.12
CA THR A 10 -7.90 24.95 -7.21
C THR A 10 -8.20 24.39 -8.61
N LYS A 11 -7.70 25.00 -9.69
CA LYS A 11 -7.86 24.45 -11.05
C LYS A 11 -7.12 23.12 -11.22
N ARG A 12 -5.91 22.99 -10.68
CA ARG A 12 -5.13 21.74 -10.69
C ARG A 12 -5.84 20.65 -9.88
N LEU A 13 -6.34 20.99 -8.70
CA LEU A 13 -7.12 20.05 -7.87
C LEU A 13 -8.36 19.54 -8.63
N ILE A 14 -9.11 20.43 -9.28
CA ILE A 14 -10.26 20.03 -10.10
C ILE A 14 -9.82 19.10 -11.24
N CYS A 15 -8.71 19.41 -11.92
CA CYS A 15 -8.16 18.55 -12.97
C CYS A 15 -7.80 17.15 -12.44
N LEU A 16 -7.12 17.06 -11.28
CA LEU A 16 -6.78 15.78 -10.65
C LEU A 16 -8.02 14.99 -10.21
N ILE A 17 -9.04 15.66 -9.66
CA ILE A 17 -10.32 15.03 -9.31
C ILE A 17 -11.02 14.48 -10.56
N LEU A 18 -11.05 15.25 -11.66
CA LEU A 18 -11.62 14.79 -12.92
C LEU A 18 -10.85 13.61 -13.51
N LEU A 19 -9.52 13.66 -13.49
CA LEU A 19 -8.66 12.55 -13.94
C LEU A 19 -8.88 11.29 -13.11
N LEU A 20 -8.94 11.41 -11.78
CA LEU A 20 -9.25 10.30 -10.89
C LEU A 20 -10.65 9.76 -11.15
N GLY A 21 -11.63 10.63 -11.37
CA GLY A 21 -12.98 10.24 -11.75
C GLY A 21 -13.00 9.40 -13.03
N ILE A 22 -12.34 9.87 -14.10
CA ILE A 22 -12.21 9.13 -15.37
C ILE A 22 -11.54 7.77 -15.12
N TYR A 23 -10.44 7.74 -14.37
CA TYR A 23 -9.73 6.50 -14.03
C TYR A 23 -10.65 5.48 -13.33
N LEU A 24 -11.45 5.93 -12.35
CA LEU A 24 -12.41 5.08 -11.64
C LEU A 24 -13.55 4.59 -12.54
N PHE A 25 -14.11 5.44 -13.40
CA PHE A 25 -15.17 5.03 -14.34
C PHE A 25 -14.66 4.03 -15.38
N CYS A 26 -13.45 4.22 -15.90
CA CYS A 26 -12.80 3.25 -16.78
C CYS A 26 -12.57 1.92 -16.05
N GLY A 27 -12.05 1.95 -14.82
CA GLY A 27 -11.86 0.76 -14.00
C GLY A 27 -13.18 0.02 -13.73
N ALA A 28 -14.24 0.74 -13.40
CA ALA A 28 -15.58 0.18 -13.18
C ALA A 28 -16.11 -0.55 -14.42
N ALA A 29 -15.97 0.05 -15.60
CA ALA A 29 -16.38 -0.59 -16.86
C ALA A 29 -15.60 -1.88 -17.14
N VAL A 30 -14.28 -1.87 -16.89
CA VAL A 30 -13.43 -3.06 -17.08
C VAL A 30 -13.81 -4.17 -16.11
N PHE A 31 -13.93 -3.88 -14.80
CA PHE A 31 -14.34 -4.88 -13.81
C PHE A 31 -15.74 -5.44 -14.10
N GLN A 32 -16.68 -4.59 -14.50
CA GLN A 32 -18.02 -5.05 -14.88
C GLN A 32 -17.96 -6.06 -16.03
N VAL A 33 -17.18 -5.78 -17.08
CA VAL A 33 -17.06 -6.71 -18.23
C VAL A 33 -16.37 -8.01 -17.82
N LEU A 34 -15.34 -7.96 -16.99
CA LEU A 34 -14.56 -9.14 -16.60
C LEU A 34 -15.31 -10.03 -15.59
N GLU A 35 -16.02 -9.45 -14.62
CA GLU A 35 -16.58 -10.19 -13.48
C GLU A 35 -18.08 -10.53 -13.61
N ASN A 36 -18.87 -9.70 -14.30
CA ASN A 36 -20.34 -9.85 -14.29
C ASN A 36 -20.82 -11.18 -14.89
N GLU A 37 -20.18 -11.68 -15.96
CA GLU A 37 -20.53 -12.97 -16.55
C GLU A 37 -20.12 -14.16 -15.65
N ASN A 38 -19.02 -14.01 -14.91
CA ASN A 38 -18.58 -15.01 -13.95
C ASN A 38 -19.57 -15.13 -12.78
N GLU A 39 -19.95 -14.00 -12.18
CA GLU A 39 -20.92 -13.96 -11.09
C GLU A 39 -22.32 -14.42 -11.56
N ALA A 40 -22.77 -14.00 -12.74
CA ALA A 40 -24.06 -14.42 -13.29
C ALA A 40 -24.15 -15.95 -13.42
N ARG A 41 -23.08 -16.62 -13.85
CA ARG A 41 -23.01 -18.09 -13.91
C ARG A 41 -23.10 -18.73 -12.51
N ALA A 42 -22.39 -18.19 -11.53
CA ALA A 42 -22.46 -18.66 -10.15
C ALA A 42 -23.88 -18.50 -9.56
N VAL A 43 -24.54 -17.37 -9.81
CA VAL A 43 -25.92 -17.11 -9.39
C VAL A 43 -26.90 -18.10 -10.01
N VAL A 44 -26.74 -18.44 -11.30
CA VAL A 44 -27.57 -19.46 -11.95
C VAL A 44 -27.37 -20.83 -11.29
N HIS A 45 -26.13 -21.22 -11.01
CA HIS A 45 -25.82 -22.49 -10.37
C HIS A 45 -26.42 -22.59 -8.95
N LEU A 46 -26.30 -21.54 -8.14
CA LEU A 46 -26.88 -21.49 -6.79
C LEU A 46 -28.42 -21.54 -6.82
N ASN A 47 -29.04 -20.89 -7.79
CA ASN A 47 -30.50 -20.97 -7.98
C ASN A 47 -30.95 -22.38 -8.38
N ASP A 48 -30.17 -23.08 -9.21
CA ASP A 48 -30.45 -24.47 -9.57
C ASP A 48 -30.25 -25.42 -8.39
N LEU A 49 -29.23 -25.20 -7.55
CA LEU A 49 -29.03 -25.93 -6.30
C LEU A 49 -30.26 -25.82 -5.40
N ARG A 50 -30.81 -24.61 -5.21
CA ARG A 50 -32.03 -24.41 -4.41
C ARG A 50 -33.22 -25.20 -4.97
N LYS A 51 -33.42 -25.20 -6.29
CA LYS A 51 -34.49 -25.97 -6.96
C LYS A 51 -34.28 -27.47 -6.79
N THR A 52 -33.03 -27.93 -6.88
CA THR A 52 -32.67 -29.34 -6.70
C THR A 52 -32.98 -29.82 -5.29
N PHE A 53 -32.67 -29.01 -4.26
CA PHE A 53 -33.02 -29.34 -2.88
C PHE A 53 -34.54 -29.44 -2.66
N HIS A 54 -35.30 -28.52 -3.23
CA HIS A 54 -36.76 -28.59 -3.19
C HIS A 54 -37.31 -29.83 -3.90
N ARG A 55 -36.81 -30.17 -5.10
CA ARG A 55 -37.32 -31.31 -5.88
C ARG A 55 -36.90 -32.66 -5.30
N LYS A 56 -35.66 -32.79 -4.83
CA LYS A 56 -35.08 -34.08 -4.40
C LYS A 56 -35.35 -34.40 -2.94
N TYR A 57 -35.36 -33.37 -2.08
CA TYR A 57 -35.46 -33.53 -0.63
C TYR A 57 -36.72 -32.88 -0.03
N ASN A 58 -37.58 -32.29 -0.85
CA ASN A 58 -38.81 -31.60 -0.42
C ASN A 58 -38.56 -30.48 0.61
N VAL A 59 -37.39 -29.84 0.54
CA VAL A 59 -37.04 -28.71 1.42
C VAL A 59 -37.75 -27.45 0.93
N SER A 60 -38.52 -26.80 1.80
CA SER A 60 -39.20 -25.55 1.45
C SER A 60 -38.19 -24.41 1.24
N ARG A 61 -38.59 -23.37 0.51
CA ARG A 61 -37.71 -22.19 0.27
C ARG A 61 -37.25 -21.54 1.59
N LYS A 62 -38.15 -21.44 2.58
CA LYS A 62 -37.84 -20.83 3.89
C LYS A 62 -36.83 -21.67 4.67
N GLU A 63 -36.96 -23.00 4.65
CA GLU A 63 -36.02 -23.90 5.32
C GLU A 63 -34.65 -23.87 4.64
N PHE A 64 -34.60 -23.82 3.30
CA PHE A 64 -33.35 -23.69 2.57
C PHE A 64 -32.66 -22.35 2.88
N ASP A 65 -33.39 -21.24 2.85
CA ASP A 65 -32.85 -19.91 3.15
C ASP A 65 -32.38 -19.83 4.62
N PHE A 66 -33.09 -20.48 5.56
CA PHE A 66 -32.66 -20.63 6.95
C PHE A 66 -31.37 -21.46 7.07
N LEU A 67 -31.27 -22.58 6.36
CA LEU A 67 -30.07 -23.42 6.32
C LEU A 67 -28.88 -22.63 5.77
N VAL A 68 -29.04 -21.94 4.63
CA VAL A 68 -27.99 -21.09 4.05
C VAL A 68 -27.55 -20.00 5.03
N HIS A 69 -28.49 -19.38 5.74
CA HIS A 69 -28.15 -18.40 6.78
C HIS A 69 -27.33 -19.01 7.91
N LYS A 70 -27.68 -20.22 8.38
CA LYS A 70 -26.91 -20.93 9.42
C LYS A 70 -25.54 -21.36 8.93
N ILE A 71 -25.41 -21.80 7.68
CA ILE A 71 -24.12 -22.14 7.07
C ILE A 71 -23.26 -20.88 6.93
N SER A 72 -23.82 -19.77 6.44
CA SER A 72 -23.09 -18.50 6.35
C SER A 72 -22.58 -18.03 7.71
N LEU A 73 -23.39 -18.18 8.77
CA LEU A 73 -22.98 -17.90 10.14
C LEU A 73 -21.87 -18.87 10.60
N ALA A 74 -22.00 -20.15 10.31
CA ALA A 74 -20.99 -21.17 10.62
C ALA A 74 -19.65 -20.83 9.94
N THR A 75 -19.65 -20.57 8.63
CA THR A 75 -18.46 -20.18 7.86
C THR A 75 -17.81 -18.91 8.42
N LYS A 76 -18.62 -17.92 8.83
CA LYS A 76 -18.11 -16.69 9.47
C LYS A 76 -17.31 -16.99 10.74
N TYR A 77 -17.71 -18.00 11.52
CA TYR A 77 -17.00 -18.45 12.71
C TYR A 77 -16.04 -19.64 12.45
N ARG A 78 -15.76 -19.97 11.17
CA ARG A 78 -14.96 -21.15 10.78
C ARG A 78 -15.43 -22.47 11.36
N CYS A 79 -16.74 -22.59 11.50
CA CYS A 79 -17.35 -23.86 11.81
C CYS A 79 -17.47 -24.71 10.52
N GLY A 80 -17.16 -26.00 10.60
CA GLY A 80 -17.15 -26.92 9.46
C GLY A 80 -15.86 -27.74 9.29
N GLY A 81 -14.94 -27.69 10.24
CA GLY A 81 -13.76 -28.56 10.30
C GLY A 81 -14.07 -30.03 10.66
N PRO A 82 -13.06 -30.85 10.95
CA PRO A 82 -13.23 -32.23 11.41
C PRO A 82 -14.22 -32.34 12.57
N MET A 83 -14.92 -33.47 12.68
CA MET A 83 -16.05 -33.63 13.62
C MET A 83 -15.65 -33.41 15.10
N GLU A 84 -14.38 -33.65 15.44
CA GLU A 84 -13.81 -33.46 16.78
C GLU A 84 -13.57 -31.99 17.16
N SER A 85 -13.44 -31.09 16.18
CA SER A 85 -13.16 -29.65 16.36
C SER A 85 -14.04 -28.78 15.46
N TRP A 86 -15.32 -29.15 15.37
CA TRP A 86 -16.28 -28.57 14.41
C TRP A 86 -16.38 -27.04 14.44
N CYS A 87 -16.14 -26.40 15.58
CA CYS A 87 -15.98 -24.94 15.72
C CYS A 87 -14.84 -24.62 16.70
N SER A 88 -14.00 -23.65 16.36
CA SER A 88 -12.97 -23.10 17.24
C SER A 88 -12.98 -21.57 17.21
N SER A 89 -12.56 -20.95 18.32
CA SER A 89 -12.45 -19.49 18.37
C SER A 89 -11.30 -19.04 17.47
N ARG A 90 -11.57 -18.05 16.60
CA ARG A 90 -10.55 -17.42 15.77
C ARG A 90 -9.59 -16.51 16.57
N TRP A 91 -9.96 -16.12 17.80
CA TRP A 91 -9.18 -15.19 18.63
C TRP A 91 -8.16 -15.93 19.50
N SER A 92 -7.17 -16.57 18.88
CA SER A 92 -5.94 -16.99 19.58
C SER A 92 -5.03 -15.77 19.81
N TYR A 93 -4.01 -15.89 20.68
CA TYR A 93 -3.04 -14.80 20.85
C TYR A 93 -2.29 -14.51 19.54
N TYR A 94 -1.90 -15.55 18.78
CA TYR A 94 -1.27 -15.42 17.47
C TYR A 94 -2.17 -14.67 16.48
N ALA A 95 -3.43 -15.10 16.35
CA ALA A 95 -4.40 -14.44 15.47
C ALA A 95 -4.71 -13.01 15.91
N SER A 96 -4.71 -12.73 17.22
CA SER A 96 -4.85 -11.38 17.77
C SER A 96 -3.65 -10.51 17.41
N LEU A 97 -2.42 -11.05 17.48
CA LEU A 97 -1.21 -10.36 17.07
C LEU A 97 -1.24 -10.05 15.56
N TYR A 98 -1.59 -11.04 14.73
CA TYR A 98 -1.77 -10.87 13.29
C TYR A 98 -2.82 -9.80 12.97
N PHE A 99 -3.96 -9.83 13.67
CA PHE A 99 -5.00 -8.79 13.56
C PHE A 99 -4.45 -7.40 13.91
N THR A 100 -3.78 -7.24 15.06
CA THR A 100 -3.23 -5.92 15.46
C THR A 100 -2.19 -5.42 14.45
N TRP A 101 -1.36 -6.31 13.91
CA TRP A 101 -0.40 -5.97 12.86
C TRP A 101 -1.10 -5.54 11.57
N SER A 102 -2.15 -6.25 11.14
CA SER A 102 -2.95 -5.88 9.97
C SER A 102 -3.66 -4.52 10.12
N VAL A 103 -4.01 -4.13 11.35
CA VAL A 103 -4.60 -2.82 11.67
C VAL A 103 -3.57 -1.71 11.55
N VAL A 104 -2.39 -1.85 12.17
CA VAL A 104 -1.37 -0.78 12.15
C VAL A 104 -0.69 -0.63 10.78
N THR A 105 -0.58 -1.72 10.02
CA THR A 105 -0.11 -1.71 8.63
C THR A 105 -1.15 -1.25 7.63
N THR A 106 -2.40 -1.03 8.09
CA THR A 106 -3.55 -0.68 7.26
C THR A 106 -3.83 -1.66 6.12
N ILE A 107 -3.31 -2.89 6.18
CA ILE A 107 -3.65 -3.95 5.23
C ILE A 107 -5.11 -4.37 5.45
N GLY A 108 -5.48 -4.67 6.70
CA GLY A 108 -6.88 -4.87 7.07
C GLY A 108 -7.63 -5.96 6.29
N TYR A 109 -7.06 -7.16 6.14
CA TYR A 109 -7.64 -8.31 5.41
C TYR A 109 -9.11 -8.66 5.72
N GLY A 110 -9.74 -8.15 6.79
CA GLY A 110 -11.17 -8.34 7.03
C GLY A 110 -11.63 -9.74 7.47
N HIS A 111 -10.79 -10.78 7.35
CA HIS A 111 -11.05 -12.14 7.87
C HIS A 111 -11.21 -12.16 9.41
N LEU A 112 -10.71 -11.14 10.12
CA LEU A 112 -10.89 -10.90 11.55
C LEU A 112 -11.33 -9.44 11.78
N ALA A 113 -12.36 -9.25 12.60
CA ALA A 113 -12.83 -7.92 13.01
C ALA A 113 -13.51 -7.97 14.39
N PRO A 114 -13.37 -6.92 15.22
CA PRO A 114 -14.00 -6.87 16.53
C PRO A 114 -15.53 -6.81 16.42
N ALA A 115 -16.18 -7.80 17.02
CA ALA A 115 -17.64 -7.89 17.05
C ALA A 115 -18.27 -7.12 18.22
N THR A 116 -17.55 -6.99 19.34
CA THR A 116 -18.03 -6.31 20.54
C THR A 116 -17.86 -4.80 20.46
N MET A 117 -18.67 -4.07 21.23
CA MET A 117 -18.56 -2.63 21.34
C MET A 117 -17.21 -2.23 21.94
N GLU A 118 -16.77 -2.91 23.02
CA GLU A 118 -15.48 -2.57 23.65
C GLU A 118 -14.31 -2.83 22.71
N GLY A 119 -14.33 -3.94 21.96
CA GLY A 119 -13.29 -4.28 20.99
C GLY A 119 -13.20 -3.27 19.84
N ARG A 120 -14.34 -2.75 19.37
CA ARG A 120 -14.38 -1.70 18.33
C ARG A 120 -13.82 -0.37 18.85
N ILE A 121 -14.23 0.04 20.05
CA ILE A 121 -13.70 1.26 20.70
C ILE A 121 -12.19 1.15 20.88
N PHE A 122 -11.72 0.02 21.43
CA PHE A 122 -10.28 -0.24 21.59
C PHE A 122 -9.55 -0.19 20.24
N CYS A 123 -10.09 -0.83 19.20
CA CYS A 123 -9.49 -0.83 17.87
C CYS A 123 -9.33 0.59 17.30
N MET A 124 -10.31 1.49 17.51
CA MET A 124 -10.22 2.88 17.08
C MET A 124 -9.07 3.62 17.76
N ILE A 125 -8.93 3.47 19.09
CA ILE A 125 -7.85 4.09 19.87
C ILE A 125 -6.49 3.49 19.49
N PHE A 126 -6.42 2.17 19.37
CA PHE A 126 -5.21 1.45 18.99
C PHE A 126 -4.72 1.86 17.60
N ALA A 127 -5.62 1.94 16.61
CA ALA A 127 -5.29 2.36 15.25
C ALA A 127 -4.80 3.82 15.18
N PHE A 128 -5.40 4.72 15.98
CA PHE A 128 -5.02 6.14 16.02
C PHE A 128 -3.53 6.36 16.34
N PHE A 129 -2.97 5.60 17.28
CA PHE A 129 -1.55 5.69 17.62
C PHE A 129 -0.68 4.71 16.80
N GLY A 130 -1.21 3.54 16.49
CA GLY A 130 -0.46 2.48 15.80
C GLY A 130 -0.15 2.79 14.34
N ILE A 131 -1.10 3.38 13.60
CA ILE A 131 -0.91 3.69 12.17
C ILE A 131 0.22 4.73 11.98
N PRO A 132 0.25 5.90 12.66
CA PRO A 132 1.35 6.85 12.52
C PRO A 132 2.71 6.25 12.90
N LEU A 133 2.78 5.48 13.99
CA LEU A 133 4.00 4.81 14.41
C LEU A 133 4.51 3.84 13.34
N ASN A 134 3.61 3.02 12.78
CA ASN A 134 3.96 2.08 11.73
C ASN A 134 4.43 2.81 10.45
N LEU A 135 3.79 3.91 10.04
CA LEU A 135 4.23 4.71 8.90
C LEU A 135 5.64 5.29 9.12
N MET A 136 5.99 5.72 10.33
CA MET A 136 7.36 6.18 10.65
C MET A 136 8.39 5.05 10.50
N ILE A 137 8.03 3.84 10.92
CA ILE A 137 8.88 2.65 10.79
C ILE A 137 9.05 2.28 9.32
N LEU A 138 7.96 2.17 8.55
CA LEU A 138 7.99 1.87 7.12
C LEU A 138 8.80 2.90 6.34
N LYS A 139 8.67 4.19 6.66
CA LYS A 139 9.51 5.25 6.10
C LYS A 139 10.99 5.00 6.39
N SER A 140 11.33 4.76 7.66
CA SER A 140 12.73 4.57 8.08
C SER A 140 13.35 3.34 7.42
N ILE A 141 12.61 2.24 7.32
CA ILE A 141 13.05 1.02 6.62
C ILE A 141 13.18 1.31 5.11
N GLY A 142 12.21 1.98 4.51
CA GLY A 142 12.23 2.38 3.10
C GLY A 142 13.43 3.24 2.72
N ASP A 143 13.78 4.22 3.57
CA ASP A 143 14.97 5.07 3.37
C ASP A 143 16.26 4.23 3.41
N ARG A 144 16.37 3.29 4.36
CA ARG A 144 17.53 2.39 4.46
C ARG A 144 17.63 1.42 3.28
N ILE A 145 16.49 0.94 2.78
CA ILE A 145 16.45 0.13 1.57
C ILE A 145 16.94 0.94 0.37
N ASN A 146 16.49 2.19 0.22
CA ASN A 146 16.97 3.06 -0.85
C ASN A 146 18.48 3.28 -0.75
N ASP A 147 19.04 3.53 0.44
CA ASP A 147 20.49 3.66 0.64
C ASP A 147 21.25 2.41 0.16
N VAL A 148 20.73 1.21 0.48
CA VAL A 148 21.31 -0.07 0.02
C VAL A 148 21.19 -0.21 -1.49
N ILE A 149 20.04 0.14 -2.08
CA ILE A 149 19.83 0.12 -3.53
C ILE A 149 20.81 1.06 -4.22
N HIS A 150 21.00 2.27 -3.69
CA HIS A 150 21.99 3.23 -4.19
C HIS A 150 23.40 2.68 -4.11
N TYR A 151 23.76 2.03 -3.00
CA TYR A 151 25.06 1.37 -2.85
C TYR A 151 25.25 0.24 -3.87
N VAL A 152 24.27 -0.64 -4.05
CA VAL A 152 24.30 -1.73 -5.03
C VAL A 152 24.41 -1.17 -6.45
N HIS A 153 23.60 -0.16 -6.79
CA HIS A 153 23.67 0.54 -8.07
C HIS A 153 25.06 1.12 -8.31
N TYR A 154 25.61 1.87 -7.35
CA TYR A 154 26.96 2.42 -7.45
C TYR A 154 28.00 1.33 -7.72
N ARG A 155 27.93 0.21 -7.00
CA ARG A 155 28.87 -0.92 -7.20
C ARG A 155 28.76 -1.51 -8.61
N ILE A 156 27.55 -1.69 -9.13
CA ILE A 156 27.30 -2.25 -10.47
C ILE A 156 27.72 -1.27 -11.57
N THR A 157 27.34 0.01 -11.45
CA THR A 157 27.65 1.04 -12.46
C THR A 157 29.15 1.32 -12.54
N VAL A 158 29.86 1.35 -11.40
CA VAL A 158 31.33 1.50 -11.38
C VAL A 158 32.02 0.29 -12.03
N GLN A 159 31.45 -0.91 -11.93
CA GLN A 159 31.98 -2.10 -12.61
C GLN A 159 31.74 -2.11 -14.13
N LEU A 160 30.77 -1.34 -14.62
CA LEU A 160 30.38 -1.30 -16.03
C LEU A 160 30.85 -0.04 -16.79
N SER A 161 31.50 0.91 -16.10
CA SER A 161 32.17 2.14 -16.58
C SER A 161 31.88 2.63 -18.02
N ASP A 162 31.24 3.78 -18.16
CA ASP A 162 31.82 5.07 -18.57
C ASP A 162 30.64 6.07 -18.74
N SER A 163 30.84 7.30 -18.27
CA SER A 163 30.11 8.53 -18.58
C SER A 163 28.64 8.44 -19.00
N ASP A 164 27.72 8.81 -18.11
CA ASP A 164 26.64 9.73 -18.48
C ASP A 164 25.88 10.27 -17.25
N ASP A 165 25.77 11.59 -17.20
CA ASP A 165 25.10 12.43 -16.20
C ASP A 165 23.58 12.34 -16.34
N VAL A 166 23.03 11.13 -16.22
CA VAL A 166 21.59 10.94 -16.15
C VAL A 166 21.15 11.23 -14.73
N THR A 167 20.25 12.21 -14.58
CA THR A 167 19.63 12.65 -13.32
C THR A 167 19.41 11.50 -12.34
N VAL A 168 20.22 11.51 -11.27
CA VAL A 168 20.33 10.46 -10.24
C VAL A 168 18.96 9.99 -9.72
N LYS A 169 17.97 10.90 -9.63
CA LYS A 169 16.61 10.61 -9.12
C LYS A 169 15.82 9.61 -9.98
N THR A 170 15.87 9.74 -11.31
CA THR A 170 15.13 8.86 -12.23
C THR A 170 15.73 7.45 -12.25
N ARG A 171 17.05 7.33 -12.12
CA ARG A 171 17.74 6.03 -12.04
C ARG A 171 17.40 5.28 -10.76
N THR A 172 17.35 5.96 -9.62
CA THR A 172 16.95 5.34 -8.34
C THR A 172 15.54 4.77 -8.39
N LEU A 173 14.58 5.49 -8.98
CA LEU A 173 13.20 4.99 -9.11
C LEU A 173 13.14 3.68 -9.90
N VAL A 174 13.90 3.56 -11.00
CA VAL A 174 13.95 2.32 -11.80
C VAL A 174 14.49 1.15 -10.99
N TRP A 175 15.56 1.36 -10.20
CA TRP A 175 16.08 0.32 -9.33
C TRP A 175 15.10 -0.07 -8.22
N THR A 176 14.44 0.91 -7.57
CA THR A 176 13.42 0.62 -6.55
C THR A 176 12.26 -0.18 -7.13
N LEU A 177 11.81 0.12 -8.35
CA LEU A 177 10.80 -0.67 -9.07
C LEU A 177 11.31 -2.09 -9.40
N GLY A 178 12.56 -2.24 -9.84
CA GLY A 178 13.17 -3.55 -10.10
C GLY A 178 13.27 -4.42 -8.85
N PHE A 179 13.70 -3.83 -7.72
CA PHE A 179 13.75 -4.50 -6.42
C PHE A 179 12.34 -4.82 -5.88
N MET A 180 11.33 -4.00 -6.16
CA MET A 180 9.94 -4.31 -5.85
C MET A 180 9.46 -5.57 -6.59
N ILE A 181 9.75 -5.67 -7.90
CA ILE A 181 9.42 -6.86 -8.70
C ILE A 181 10.14 -8.09 -8.14
N LEU A 182 11.42 -7.97 -7.78
CA LEU A 182 12.16 -9.06 -7.15
C LEU A 182 11.50 -9.50 -5.83
N THR A 183 11.11 -8.56 -4.97
CA THR A 183 10.43 -8.85 -3.69
C THR A 183 9.09 -9.55 -3.91
N LEU A 184 8.32 -9.16 -4.93
CA LEU A 184 7.09 -9.85 -5.33
C LEU A 184 7.36 -11.31 -5.76
N LEU A 185 8.40 -11.55 -6.56
CA LEU A 185 8.76 -12.91 -7.01
C LEU A 185 9.27 -13.78 -5.87
N VAL A 186 10.10 -13.24 -4.97
CA VAL A 186 10.58 -13.95 -3.78
C VAL A 186 9.40 -14.31 -2.87
N GLY A 187 8.50 -13.37 -2.62
CA GLY A 187 7.27 -13.62 -1.86
C GLY A 187 6.40 -14.69 -2.52
N ALA A 188 6.21 -14.61 -3.84
CA ALA A 188 5.40 -15.59 -4.57
C ALA A 188 5.93 -17.01 -4.47
N ILE A 189 7.25 -17.21 -4.57
CA ILE A 189 7.89 -18.52 -4.42
C ILE A 189 7.66 -19.07 -3.00
N LEU A 190 7.84 -18.24 -1.96
CA LEU A 190 7.64 -18.65 -0.56
C LEU A 190 6.19 -19.05 -0.27
N TYR A 191 5.22 -18.25 -0.71
CA TYR A 191 3.80 -18.53 -0.46
C TYR A 191 3.27 -19.71 -1.29
N THR A 192 3.76 -19.91 -2.52
CA THR A 192 3.40 -21.10 -3.32
C THR A 192 3.80 -22.39 -2.61
N GLN A 193 4.97 -22.41 -1.97
CA GLN A 193 5.48 -23.59 -1.27
C GLN A 193 4.74 -23.90 0.05
N THR A 194 4.14 -22.90 0.68
CA THR A 194 3.53 -23.05 2.01
C THR A 194 2.00 -23.06 2.00
N GLN A 195 1.36 -22.40 1.03
CA GLN A 195 -0.10 -22.15 1.03
C GLN A 195 -0.89 -22.98 0.01
N ASN A 196 -0.23 -23.83 -0.80
CA ASN A 196 -0.85 -24.53 -1.93
C ASN A 196 -1.51 -23.60 -2.96
N TRP A 197 -1.05 -22.34 -3.04
CA TRP A 197 -1.48 -21.39 -4.05
C TRP A 197 -0.70 -21.59 -5.34
N THR A 198 -1.31 -21.25 -6.48
CA THR A 198 -0.59 -21.07 -7.73
C THR A 198 0.38 -19.88 -7.63
N ILE A 199 1.42 -19.86 -8.46
CA ILE A 199 2.36 -18.73 -8.51
C ILE A 199 1.65 -17.39 -8.78
N PHE A 200 0.58 -17.41 -9.58
CA PHE A 200 -0.19 -16.21 -9.88
C PHE A 200 -0.96 -15.71 -8.65
N GLU A 201 -1.66 -16.59 -7.93
CA GLU A 201 -2.34 -16.25 -6.67
C GLU A 201 -1.35 -15.71 -5.64
N ALA A 202 -0.15 -16.29 -5.57
CA ALA A 202 0.89 -15.82 -4.66
C ALA A 202 1.45 -14.43 -5.04
N ILE A 203 1.65 -14.15 -6.33
CA ILE A 203 2.01 -12.80 -6.82
C ILE A 203 0.89 -11.80 -6.52
N TYR A 204 -0.35 -12.18 -6.81
CA TYR A 204 -1.55 -11.37 -6.54
C TYR A 204 -1.66 -11.04 -5.05
N PHE A 205 -1.53 -12.05 -4.18
CA PHE A 205 -1.50 -11.87 -2.73
C PHE A 205 -0.41 -10.89 -2.30
N CYS A 206 0.84 -11.08 -2.78
CA CYS A 206 1.94 -10.19 -2.42
C CYS A 206 1.66 -8.74 -2.87
N PHE A 207 1.17 -8.54 -4.09
CA PHE A 207 0.83 -7.21 -4.59
C PHE A 207 -0.28 -6.54 -3.77
N VAL A 208 -1.40 -7.24 -3.56
CA VAL A 208 -2.55 -6.76 -2.76
C VAL A 208 -2.15 -6.45 -1.32
N THR A 209 -1.23 -7.23 -0.76
CA THR A 209 -0.72 -7.05 0.60
C THR A 209 0.27 -5.88 0.70
N PHE A 210 1.28 -5.81 -0.17
CA PHE A 210 2.32 -4.77 -0.11
C PHE A 210 1.78 -3.38 -0.47
N SER A 211 0.72 -3.33 -1.28
CA SER A 211 -0.01 -2.09 -1.59
C SER A 211 -1.04 -1.70 -0.53
N THR A 212 -1.15 -2.48 0.56
CA THR A 212 -2.13 -2.32 1.65
C THR A 212 -3.59 -2.29 1.17
N ILE A 213 -3.92 -2.95 0.05
CA ILE A 213 -5.30 -3.13 -0.40
C ILE A 213 -6.01 -4.17 0.48
N GLY A 214 -5.36 -5.31 0.71
CA GLY A 214 -5.79 -6.34 1.65
C GLY A 214 -7.23 -6.84 1.48
N PHE A 215 -7.61 -7.35 0.30
CA PHE A 215 -8.97 -7.88 0.07
C PHE A 215 -9.34 -9.03 1.03
N GLY A 216 -8.38 -9.85 1.44
CA GLY A 216 -8.59 -10.96 2.39
C GLY A 216 -9.26 -12.18 1.80
N ASP A 217 -9.38 -12.24 0.48
CA ASP A 217 -9.71 -13.43 -0.30
C ASP A 217 -8.59 -14.48 -0.22
N LEU A 218 -7.33 -14.04 -0.13
CA LEU A 218 -6.17 -14.87 0.21
C LEU A 218 -5.54 -14.40 1.53
N VAL A 219 -5.42 -15.32 2.50
CA VAL A 219 -4.81 -15.07 3.81
C VAL A 219 -3.89 -16.25 4.18
N PRO A 220 -2.60 -16.03 4.47
CA PRO A 220 -1.66 -17.10 4.82
C PRO A 220 -2.08 -17.88 6.05
N ASN A 221 -1.96 -19.20 5.98
CA ASN A 221 -2.40 -20.20 6.96
C ASN A 221 -3.80 -19.94 7.50
N GLU A 222 -4.63 -19.21 6.73
CA GLU A 222 -5.92 -18.77 7.19
C GLU A 222 -5.85 -17.96 8.53
N GLY A 223 -4.68 -17.52 9.00
CA GLY A 223 -4.50 -16.91 10.32
C GLY A 223 -4.45 -17.90 11.49
N GLU A 224 -4.30 -19.19 11.22
CA GLU A 224 -4.04 -20.21 12.25
C GLU A 224 -2.59 -20.12 12.77
N PRO A 225 -2.36 -20.44 14.05
CA PRO A 225 -1.01 -20.45 14.60
C PRO A 225 -0.16 -21.56 13.96
N PRO A 226 1.15 -21.34 13.80
CA PRO A 226 2.06 -22.37 13.34
C PRO A 226 2.04 -23.57 14.31
N THR A 227 2.06 -24.79 13.76
CA THR A 227 1.98 -26.02 14.56
C THR A 227 3.35 -26.51 14.99
N THR A 228 4.38 -26.28 14.17
CA THR A 228 5.76 -26.69 14.43
C THR A 228 6.70 -25.49 14.58
N LEU A 229 7.90 -25.77 15.11
CA LEU A 229 8.99 -24.78 15.17
C LEU A 229 9.41 -24.31 13.77
N ILE A 230 9.40 -25.20 12.78
CA ILE A 230 9.75 -24.88 11.39
C ILE A 230 8.71 -23.92 10.82
N ASP A 231 7.42 -24.21 11.01
CA ASP A 231 6.33 -23.32 10.57
C ASP A 231 6.46 -21.93 11.22
N SER A 232 6.81 -21.89 12.51
CA SER A 232 7.01 -20.63 13.23
C SER A 232 8.14 -19.78 12.63
N VAL A 233 9.23 -20.42 12.21
CA VAL A 233 10.35 -19.75 11.54
C VAL A 233 9.93 -19.27 10.15
N LEU A 234 9.20 -20.08 9.40
CA LEU A 234 8.67 -19.70 8.07
C LEU A 234 7.71 -18.50 8.16
N GLU A 235 6.86 -18.44 9.18
CA GLU A 235 5.97 -17.29 9.41
C GLU A 235 6.74 -16.00 9.69
N ILE A 236 7.88 -16.09 10.38
CA ILE A 236 8.76 -14.92 10.58
C ILE A 236 9.35 -14.46 9.23
N PHE A 237 9.75 -15.38 8.36
CA PHE A 237 10.22 -15.04 7.01
C PHE A 237 9.10 -14.42 6.16
N HIS A 238 7.89 -14.98 6.20
CA HIS A 238 6.71 -14.40 5.55
C HIS A 238 6.44 -12.97 6.03
N ALA A 239 6.46 -12.74 7.34
CA ALA A 239 6.28 -11.41 7.93
C ALA A 239 7.40 -10.44 7.50
N ALA A 240 8.65 -10.89 7.47
CA ALA A 240 9.78 -10.08 7.02
C ALA A 240 9.65 -9.65 5.55
N VAL A 241 9.20 -10.56 4.67
CA VAL A 241 8.92 -10.27 3.26
C VAL A 241 7.79 -9.25 3.12
N ILE A 242 6.72 -9.35 3.91
CA ILE A 242 5.67 -8.35 3.89
C ILE A 242 6.17 -6.99 4.37
N ILE A 243 6.94 -6.92 5.46
CA ILE A 243 7.52 -5.65 5.96
C ILE A 243 8.44 -5.03 4.89
N LEU A 244 9.26 -5.84 4.22
CA LEU A 244 10.13 -5.40 3.13
C LEU A 244 9.30 -4.86 1.96
N GLY A 245 8.28 -5.60 1.52
CA GLY A 245 7.38 -5.21 0.44
C GLY A 245 6.61 -3.92 0.74
N LEU A 246 6.02 -3.80 1.93
CA LEU A 246 5.35 -2.59 2.41
C LEU A 246 6.29 -1.39 2.41
N SER A 247 7.52 -1.57 2.92
CA SER A 247 8.51 -0.49 3.00
C SER A 247 8.96 -0.03 1.61
N MET A 248 9.14 -0.95 0.68
CA MET A 248 9.44 -0.62 -0.72
C MET A 248 8.27 0.08 -1.41
N PHE A 249 7.03 -0.34 -1.16
CA PHE A 249 5.85 0.27 -1.78
C PHE A 249 5.65 1.69 -1.27
N PHE A 250 5.82 1.88 0.03
CA PHE A 250 5.83 3.21 0.66
C PHE A 250 6.95 4.09 0.09
N SER A 251 8.16 3.56 -0.11
CA SER A 251 9.28 4.27 -0.74
C SER A 251 8.95 4.74 -2.16
N ILE A 252 8.29 3.90 -2.96
CA ILE A 252 7.84 4.27 -4.32
C ILE A 252 6.82 5.41 -4.24
N ILE A 253 5.81 5.31 -3.37
CA ILE A 253 4.82 6.39 -3.17
C ILE A 253 5.53 7.69 -2.75
N SER A 254 6.42 7.62 -1.75
CA SER A 254 7.18 8.77 -1.27
C SER A 254 8.01 9.43 -2.38
N SER A 255 8.62 8.63 -3.24
CA SER A 255 9.40 9.09 -4.40
C SER A 255 8.50 9.78 -5.43
N ILE A 256 7.34 9.21 -5.73
CA ILE A 256 6.34 9.81 -6.64
C ILE A 256 5.81 11.13 -6.08
N LEU A 257 5.48 11.17 -4.78
CA LEU A 257 5.00 12.38 -4.12
C LEU A 257 6.06 13.48 -4.16
N SER A 258 7.32 13.14 -3.87
CA SER A 258 8.44 14.08 -3.93
C SER A 258 8.65 14.62 -5.35
N ALA A 259 8.64 13.76 -6.36
CA ALA A 259 8.72 14.18 -7.77
C ALA A 259 7.54 15.06 -8.19
N SER A 260 6.34 14.80 -7.66
CA SER A 260 5.14 15.60 -7.95
C SER A 260 5.21 17.02 -7.36
N GLU A 261 5.89 17.18 -6.23
CA GLU A 261 6.13 18.49 -5.59
C GLU A 261 7.27 19.24 -6.28
N GLU A 262 8.32 18.55 -6.73
CA GLU A 262 9.38 19.16 -7.54
C GLU A 262 8.82 19.73 -8.86
N LEU A 263 7.95 18.97 -9.55
CA LEU A 263 7.23 19.46 -10.73
C LEU A 263 6.32 20.63 -10.41
N ARG A 264 5.72 20.68 -9.21
CA ARG A 264 4.91 21.82 -8.76
C ARG A 264 5.75 23.08 -8.61
N ILE A 265 6.96 22.96 -8.07
CA ILE A 265 7.88 24.07 -7.87
C ILE A 265 8.50 24.52 -9.20
N ALA A 266 8.83 23.60 -10.10
CA ALA A 266 9.47 23.89 -11.39
C ALA A 266 8.55 24.59 -12.40
N PHE A 267 7.24 24.37 -12.31
CA PHE A 267 6.23 25.05 -13.13
C PHE A 267 5.26 25.85 -12.25
N PRO A 268 5.73 26.93 -11.59
CA PRO A 268 4.86 27.78 -10.80
C PRO A 268 3.87 28.44 -11.76
N SER A 269 2.58 28.31 -11.47
CA SER A 269 1.55 28.92 -12.30
C SER A 269 1.67 30.44 -12.24
N ASN A 270 2.28 31.03 -13.25
CA ASN A 270 2.63 32.44 -13.23
C ASN A 270 1.37 33.31 -13.38
N THR A 271 1.02 34.05 -12.33
CA THR A 271 0.29 35.32 -12.39
C THR A 271 0.58 36.10 -11.11
N GLN A 272 1.84 36.48 -10.91
CA GLN A 272 2.16 37.72 -10.20
C GLN A 272 3.07 38.55 -11.11
N PRO A 273 2.72 39.83 -11.40
CA PRO A 273 3.67 40.72 -12.06
C PRO A 273 4.83 41.00 -11.11
N PRO A 274 6.05 41.23 -11.63
CA PRO A 274 7.23 41.42 -10.81
C PRO A 274 7.12 42.74 -10.03
N HIS A 275 6.94 42.66 -8.71
CA HIS A 275 7.13 43.82 -7.83
C HIS A 275 8.54 43.78 -7.25
N HIS A 276 9.38 44.68 -7.77
CA HIS A 276 10.58 45.28 -7.20
C HIS A 276 11.52 44.40 -6.35
N GLN A 277 12.55 43.88 -7.01
CA GLN A 277 13.90 43.70 -6.41
C GLN A 277 14.93 44.44 -7.29
N GLU A 278 14.74 45.75 -7.41
CA GLU A 278 15.77 46.69 -7.86
C GLU A 278 15.84 47.82 -6.83
N SER A 279 16.40 47.52 -5.65
CA SER A 279 16.86 48.53 -4.69
C SER A 279 17.79 47.89 -3.65
N THR A 280 18.79 47.13 -4.09
CA THR A 280 19.91 46.72 -3.20
C THR A 280 21.17 46.35 -3.98
N LYS A 281 21.51 47.12 -5.02
CA LYS A 281 22.82 47.00 -5.70
C LYS A 281 23.60 48.31 -5.87
N GLU A 282 23.07 49.44 -5.38
CA GLU A 282 23.82 50.71 -5.32
C GLU A 282 24.06 51.09 -3.85
N ALA A 283 24.97 50.39 -3.16
CA ALA A 283 25.50 50.83 -1.86
C ALA A 283 26.84 50.17 -1.46
N GLN A 284 27.56 49.52 -2.38
CA GLN A 284 28.87 48.94 -2.07
C GLN A 284 29.82 49.07 -3.27
N GLU A 285 30.16 50.31 -3.61
CA GLU A 285 31.41 50.63 -4.32
C GLU A 285 31.89 51.99 -3.80
N GLU A 286 32.69 51.96 -2.73
CA GLU A 286 33.54 53.08 -2.34
C GLU A 286 34.98 52.52 -2.30
N PRO A 287 35.93 53.06 -3.10
CA PRO A 287 37.29 52.54 -3.12
C PRO A 287 38.12 53.12 -1.98
N ASP A 288 38.71 52.21 -1.21
CA ASP A 288 39.78 52.42 -0.25
C ASP A 288 41.00 53.04 -0.94
N ASN A 289 41.33 54.29 -0.62
CA ASN A 289 42.59 54.91 -0.99
C ASN A 289 42.96 56.04 -0.02
N ASP A 290 43.69 55.72 1.05
CA ASP A 290 44.71 56.66 1.54
C ASP A 290 45.83 55.97 2.34
N LYS A 291 47.06 56.16 1.86
CA LYS A 291 48.32 55.83 2.55
C LYS A 291 48.96 57.14 3.07
N PRO A 292 49.80 57.07 4.10
CA PRO A 292 50.05 58.19 5.01
C PRO A 292 51.01 59.23 4.42
N VAL A 293 50.67 60.51 4.61
CA VAL A 293 51.58 61.63 4.42
C VAL A 293 52.39 61.83 5.71
N LYS A 294 53.72 61.79 5.56
CA LYS A 294 54.69 62.26 6.53
C LYS A 294 54.54 63.76 6.76
N THR A 295 54.56 64.20 8.01
CA THR A 295 55.09 65.53 8.37
C THR A 295 55.90 65.42 9.64
N GLU A 296 57.18 65.72 9.47
CA GLU A 296 58.17 66.10 10.47
C GLU A 296 58.03 67.62 10.64
N ASN A 297 57.95 68.12 11.88
CA ASN A 297 58.62 69.34 12.40
C ASN A 297 58.00 69.85 13.72
N ASP A 298 58.93 70.19 14.62
CA ASP A 298 58.87 70.88 15.92
C ASP A 298 58.19 70.23 17.14
#